data_AF-A0A7V9LXA3-F1
#
_entry.id   AF-A0A7V9LXA3-F1
#
_cell.length_a   1.000
_cell.length_b   1.000
_cell.length_c   1.000
_cell.angle_alpha   90.00
_cell.angle_beta   90.00
_cell.angle_gamma   90.00
#
_symmetry.space_group_name_H-M   'P 1'
#
loop_
_entity.id
_entity.type
_entity.pdbx_description
1 polymer ?
#
loop_
_entity_poly.entity_id
_entity_poly.type
_entity_poly.pdbx_seq_one_letter_code
_entity_poly.pdbx_strand_id
1 'polypeptide(L)'
;MLVRRIARPLLASIFVSGGINALRSVEGHADVASPVAEKTAKALPLNLPSDPAQLVKIDAAVKVGAGTLLALNKLPRISSILLAGSLIPTTLAGHRFWEESDAGAREQQQIHFFKNLGLLGGLILAAVDTEGKPSVGWRARRAVHDFSDATRTAAGDAAEATRRGAHAVRDVAPF
;
A
#
# COMPACT_ATOMS: atom_id res chain seq x y z
N MET A 1 -0.39 -17.00 -11.99
CA MET A 1 0.66 -17.09 -10.95
C MET A 1 2.10 -17.06 -11.48
N LEU A 2 2.35 -16.96 -12.80
CA LEU A 2 3.70 -16.71 -13.34
C LEU A 2 3.97 -15.20 -13.50
N VAL A 3 3.01 -14.46 -14.08
CA VAL A 3 3.11 -13.01 -14.33
C VAL A 3 3.57 -12.24 -13.09
N ARG A 4 2.98 -12.50 -11.91
CA ARG A 4 3.32 -11.80 -10.67
C ARG A 4 4.76 -12.06 -10.20
N ARG A 5 5.29 -13.27 -10.44
CA ARG A 5 6.66 -13.67 -10.06
C ARG A 5 7.71 -12.98 -10.93
N ILE A 6 7.31 -12.43 -12.08
CA ILE A 6 8.18 -11.70 -13.00
C ILE A 6 7.95 -10.20 -12.83
N ALA A 7 6.69 -9.76 -12.88
CA ALA A 7 6.31 -8.35 -12.85
C ALA A 7 6.76 -7.64 -11.56
N ARG A 8 6.66 -8.28 -10.38
CA ARG A 8 7.02 -7.63 -9.12
C ARG A 8 8.53 -7.44 -8.95
N PRO A 9 9.40 -8.44 -9.23
CA PRO A 9 10.84 -8.20 -9.29
C PRO A 9 11.24 -7.14 -10.32
N LEU A 10 10.62 -7.14 -11.50
CA LEU A 10 10.89 -6.12 -12.53
C LEU A 10 10.50 -4.72 -12.04
N LEU A 11 9.30 -4.57 -11.47
CA LEU A 11 8.85 -3.30 -10.90
C LEU A 11 9.73 -2.86 -9.73
N ALA A 12 10.14 -3.78 -8.87
CA ALA A 12 10.99 -3.51 -7.71
C ALA A 12 12.42 -3.09 -8.10
N SER A 13 12.93 -3.57 -9.24
CA SER A 13 14.33 -3.41 -9.63
C SER A 13 14.82 -1.97 -9.59
N ILE A 14 14.03 -1.03 -10.11
CA ILE A 14 14.39 0.39 -10.18
C ILE A 14 14.43 1.05 -8.79
N PHE A 15 13.60 0.59 -7.86
CA PHE A 15 13.61 1.08 -6.49
C PHE A 15 14.82 0.55 -5.74
N VAL A 16 15.13 -0.75 -5.88
CA VAL A 16 16.29 -1.35 -5.21
C VAL A 16 17.59 -0.75 -5.74
N SER A 17 17.75 -0.67 -7.06
CA SER A 17 18.96 -0.08 -7.66
C SER A 17 19.10 1.40 -7.33
N GLY A 18 18.01 2.17 -7.45
CA GLY A 18 17.98 3.59 -7.10
C GLY A 18 18.26 3.85 -5.62
N GLY A 19 17.71 3.04 -4.72
CA GLY A 19 17.97 3.13 -3.28
C GLY A 19 19.42 2.81 -2.92
N ILE A 20 20.01 1.76 -3.51
CA ILE A 20 21.45 1.46 -3.33
C ILE A 20 22.31 2.62 -3.83
N ASN A 21 21.97 3.21 -4.98
CA ASN A 21 22.69 4.36 -5.51
C ASN A 21 22.59 5.59 -4.59
N ALA A 22 21.40 5.87 -4.06
CA ALA A 22 21.18 6.96 -3.11
C ALA A 22 21.99 6.78 -1.81
N LEU A 23 22.16 5.54 -1.32
CA LEU A 23 23.02 5.26 -0.16
C LEU A 23 24.52 5.40 -0.45
N ARG A 24 24.94 5.20 -1.70
CA ARG A 24 26.35 5.34 -2.11
C ARG A 24 26.76 6.78 -2.32
N SER A 25 25.81 7.65 -2.66
CA SER A 25 26.05 9.06 -3.00
C SER A 25 25.07 9.97 -2.26
N VAL A 26 25.06 9.89 -0.92
CA VAL A 26 24.06 10.58 -0.10
C VAL A 26 24.15 12.10 -0.29
N GLU A 27 25.36 12.65 -0.34
CA GLU A 27 25.61 14.09 -0.44
C GLU A 27 25.02 14.66 -1.72
N GLY A 28 25.29 14.02 -2.87
CA GLY A 28 24.74 14.46 -4.17
C GLY A 28 23.21 14.35 -4.27
N HIS A 29 22.59 13.44 -3.52
CA HIS A 29 21.13 13.33 -3.47
C HIS A 29 20.52 14.30 -2.44
N ALA A 30 21.26 14.68 -1.40
CA ALA A 30 20.82 15.62 -0.37
C ALA A 30 20.64 17.03 -0.93
N ASP A 31 21.54 17.47 -1.82
CA ASP A 31 21.43 18.77 -2.50
C ASP A 31 20.13 18.88 -3.31
N VAL A 32 19.78 17.83 -4.04
CA VAL A 32 18.54 17.76 -4.83
C VAL A 32 17.30 17.62 -3.94
N ALA A 33 17.42 16.97 -2.78
CA ALA A 33 16.30 16.73 -1.86
C ALA A 33 15.95 17.94 -0.98
N SER A 34 16.89 18.87 -0.77
CA SER A 34 16.75 19.99 0.18
C SER A 34 15.47 20.84 -0.01
N PRO A 35 15.07 21.24 -1.23
CA PRO A 35 13.87 22.06 -1.43
C PRO A 35 12.56 21.31 -1.15
N VAL A 36 12.57 19.98 -1.31
CA VAL A 36 11.40 19.13 -1.06
C VAL A 36 11.32 18.70 0.40
N ALA A 37 12.46 18.46 1.05
CA ALA A 37 12.55 18.24 2.49
C ALA A 37 11.80 19.32 3.28
N GLU A 38 12.04 20.59 2.97
CA GLU A 38 11.36 21.71 3.63
C GLU A 38 9.85 21.75 3.36
N LYS A 39 9.43 21.48 2.12
CA LYS A 39 8.00 21.47 1.75
C LYS A 39 7.26 20.29 2.36
N THR A 40 7.89 19.11 2.39
CA THR A 40 7.31 17.90 2.96
C THR A 40 7.24 17.99 4.49
N ALA A 41 8.25 18.54 5.17
CA ALA A 41 8.22 18.78 6.61
C ALA A 41 7.12 19.78 7.02
N LYS A 42 6.78 20.75 6.16
CA LYS A 42 5.66 21.68 6.39
C LYS A 42 4.29 21.08 6.07
N ALA A 43 4.20 20.17 5.09
CA ALA A 43 2.94 19.60 4.63
C ALA A 43 2.50 18.35 5.40
N LEU A 44 3.43 17.59 5.98
CA LEU A 44 3.15 16.39 6.76
C LEU A 44 3.35 16.67 8.25
N PRO A 45 2.34 16.48 9.11
CA PRO A 45 2.48 16.53 10.58
C PRO A 45 3.21 15.28 11.13
N LEU A 46 4.35 14.94 10.52
CA LEU A 46 5.27 13.91 10.96
C LEU A 46 6.53 14.62 11.45
N ASN A 47 7.08 14.23 12.61
CA ASN A 47 8.37 14.71 13.11
C ASN A 47 9.51 14.16 12.24
N LEU A 48 9.56 14.61 10.98
CA LEU A 48 10.58 14.26 10.02
C LEU A 48 11.88 14.99 10.37
N PRO A 49 13.04 14.33 10.21
CA PRO A 49 14.32 15.01 10.37
C PRO A 49 14.43 16.20 9.43
N SER A 50 14.98 17.31 9.93
CA SER A 50 15.27 18.50 9.14
C SER A 50 16.51 18.35 8.26
N ASP A 51 17.35 17.33 8.53
CA ASP A 51 18.57 17.04 7.78
C ASP A 51 18.25 16.31 6.44
N PRO A 52 18.54 16.93 5.28
CA PRO A 52 18.32 16.33 3.98
C PRO A 52 19.05 14.99 3.79
N ALA A 53 20.25 14.83 4.38
CA ALA A 53 21.01 13.59 4.27
C ALA A 53 20.32 12.43 5.02
N GLN A 54 19.69 12.70 6.17
CA GLN A 54 18.88 11.71 6.87
C GLN A 54 17.62 11.32 6.08
N LEU A 55 16.97 12.28 5.44
CA LEU A 55 15.80 12.00 4.59
C LEU A 55 16.15 11.13 3.39
N VAL A 56 17.28 11.39 2.74
CA VAL A 56 17.80 10.55 1.65
C VAL A 56 18.07 9.12 2.15
N LYS A 57 18.68 8.95 3.31
CA LYS A 57 18.93 7.62 3.90
C LYS A 57 17.63 6.88 4.21
N ILE A 58 16.63 7.57 4.76
CA ILE A 58 15.31 6.99 5.06
C ILE A 58 14.62 6.55 3.76
N ASP A 59 14.54 7.44 2.77
CA ASP A 59 13.93 7.14 1.46
C ASP A 59 14.64 5.95 0.79
N ALA A 60 15.97 5.94 0.80
CA ALA A 60 16.75 4.85 0.24
C ALA A 60 16.53 3.52 0.98
N ALA A 61 16.46 3.54 2.31
CA ALA A 61 16.14 2.36 3.12
C ALA A 61 14.73 1.83 2.81
N VAL A 62 13.74 2.71 2.63
CA VAL A 62 12.39 2.33 2.20
C VAL A 62 12.43 1.69 0.82
N LYS A 63 13.12 2.29 -0.15
CA LYS A 63 13.22 1.79 -1.52
C LYS A 63 13.88 0.40 -1.60
N VAL A 64 14.98 0.19 -0.88
CA VAL A 64 15.66 -1.10 -0.81
C VAL A 64 14.79 -2.12 -0.07
N GLY A 65 14.34 -1.80 1.14
CA GLY A 65 13.57 -2.73 1.96
C GLY A 65 12.23 -3.13 1.34
N ALA A 66 11.40 -2.15 0.98
CA ALA A 66 10.11 -2.39 0.35
C ALA A 66 10.27 -2.97 -1.06
N GLY A 67 11.28 -2.55 -1.83
CA GLY A 67 11.60 -3.14 -3.13
C GLY A 67 11.94 -4.62 -3.03
N THR A 68 12.83 -5.00 -2.12
CA THR A 68 13.18 -6.42 -1.88
C THR A 68 11.98 -7.23 -1.41
N LEU A 69 11.18 -6.70 -0.47
CA LEU A 69 9.97 -7.36 -0.01
C LEU A 69 8.95 -7.56 -1.15
N LEU A 70 8.75 -6.54 -1.99
CA LEU A 70 7.88 -6.63 -3.17
C LEU A 70 8.37 -7.69 -4.16
N ALA A 71 9.68 -7.71 -4.45
CA ALA A 71 10.30 -8.69 -5.34
C ALA A 71 10.14 -10.13 -4.82
N LEU A 72 10.32 -10.35 -3.51
CA LEU A 72 10.17 -11.65 -2.85
C LEU A 72 8.70 -12.05 -2.60
N ASN A 73 7.74 -11.22 -3.01
CA ASN A 73 6.33 -11.38 -2.70
C ASN A 73 6.03 -11.50 -1.20
N LYS A 74 6.74 -10.73 -0.38
CA LYS A 74 6.51 -10.60 1.07
C LYS A 74 5.84 -9.26 1.32
N LEU A 75 4.64 -9.29 1.92
CA LEU A 75 3.83 -8.09 2.20
C LEU A 75 3.66 -7.15 0.98
N PRO A 76 3.36 -7.68 -0.23
CA PRO A 76 3.45 -6.91 -1.49
C PRO A 76 2.62 -5.62 -1.46
N ARG A 77 1.45 -5.64 -0.80
CA ARG A 77 0.56 -4.48 -0.73
C ARG A 77 1.16 -3.33 0.09
N ILE A 78 1.77 -3.65 1.23
CA ILE A 78 2.42 -2.65 2.10
C ILE A 78 3.64 -2.11 1.39
N SER A 79 4.46 -2.99 0.83
CA SER A 79 5.63 -2.60 0.05
C SER A 79 5.28 -1.67 -1.10
N SER A 80 4.22 -1.97 -1.86
CA SER A 80 3.76 -1.11 -2.96
C SER A 80 3.28 0.26 -2.49
N ILE A 81 2.56 0.33 -1.36
CA ILE A 81 2.12 1.61 -0.78
C ILE A 81 3.32 2.45 -0.33
N LEU A 82 4.29 1.83 0.36
CA LEU A 82 5.50 2.52 0.81
C LEU A 82 6.31 3.06 -0.38
N LEU A 83 6.53 2.23 -1.40
CA LEU A 83 7.23 2.65 -2.61
C LEU A 83 6.48 3.78 -3.33
N ALA A 84 5.16 3.69 -3.45
CA ALA A 84 4.34 4.74 -4.08
C ALA A 84 4.43 6.05 -3.30
N GLY A 85 4.35 5.97 -1.96
CA GLY A 85 4.50 7.12 -1.06
C GLY A 85 5.87 7.78 -1.18
N SER A 86 6.94 7.00 -1.37
CA SER A 86 8.30 7.53 -1.59
C SER A 86 8.49 8.13 -2.98
N LEU A 87 7.80 7.61 -4.00
CA LEU A 87 7.97 7.99 -5.39
C LEU A 87 7.40 9.39 -5.68
N ILE A 88 6.33 9.78 -5.01
CA ILE A 88 5.68 11.09 -5.19
C ILE A 88 6.63 12.25 -4.84
N PRO A 89 7.16 12.36 -3.60
CA PRO A 89 8.07 13.46 -3.23
C PRO A 89 9.37 13.42 -4.03
N THR A 90 9.92 12.24 -4.32
CA THR A 90 11.16 12.10 -5.10
C THR A 90 10.99 12.54 -6.55
N THR A 91 9.82 12.31 -7.15
CA THR A 91 9.49 12.81 -8.49
C THR A 91 9.33 14.32 -8.50
N LEU A 92 8.68 14.88 -7.47
CA LEU A 92 8.54 16.33 -7.32
C LEU A 92 9.88 17.02 -7.03
N ALA A 93 10.87 16.32 -6.47
CA ALA A 93 12.21 16.86 -6.24
C ALA A 93 13.05 16.88 -7.51
N GLY A 94 13.11 15.76 -8.22
CA GLY A 94 14.07 15.57 -9.31
C GLY A 94 13.57 15.93 -10.71
N HIS A 95 12.25 15.97 -10.95
CA HIS A 95 11.69 15.96 -12.30
C HIS A 95 10.59 16.99 -12.55
N ARG A 96 10.83 18.24 -12.13
CA ARG A 96 9.92 19.38 -12.31
C ARG A 96 10.06 20.00 -13.70
N PHE A 97 9.69 19.26 -14.74
CA PHE A 97 9.87 19.71 -16.12
C PHE A 97 9.23 21.07 -16.44
N TRP A 98 8.19 21.46 -15.69
CA TRP A 98 7.49 22.74 -15.82
C TRP A 98 8.31 23.94 -15.34
N GLU A 99 9.41 23.73 -14.62
CA GLU A 99 10.33 24.80 -14.19
C GLU A 99 11.58 24.89 -15.07
N GLU A 100 11.82 23.89 -15.93
CA GLU A 100 12.97 23.87 -16.84
C GLU A 100 12.75 24.82 -18.01
N SER A 101 13.73 25.65 -18.35
CA SER A 101 13.63 26.66 -19.41
C SER A 101 14.20 26.18 -20.73
N ASP A 102 15.21 25.30 -20.69
CA ASP A 102 15.77 24.70 -21.90
C ASP A 102 14.82 23.65 -22.48
N ALA A 103 14.57 23.71 -23.80
CA ALA A 103 13.61 22.83 -24.46
C ALA A 103 14.04 21.36 -24.45
N GLY A 104 15.33 21.09 -24.63
CA GLY A 104 15.87 19.73 -24.64
C GLY A 104 15.88 19.10 -23.25
N ALA A 105 16.31 19.85 -22.23
CA ALA A 105 16.27 19.40 -20.84
C ALA A 105 14.82 19.19 -20.35
N ARG A 106 13.88 20.06 -20.75
CA ARG A 106 12.45 19.92 -20.42
C ARG A 106 11.87 18.62 -20.96
N GLU A 107 12.17 18.26 -22.20
CA GLU A 107 11.69 17.01 -22.81
C GLU A 107 12.21 15.79 -22.04
N GLN A 108 13.49 15.77 -21.69
CA GLN A 108 14.07 14.69 -20.89
C GLN A 108 13.40 14.58 -19.50
N GLN A 109 13.18 15.71 -18.83
CA GLN A 109 12.49 15.74 -17.54
C GLN A 109 11.03 15.26 -17.65
N GLN A 110 10.32 15.58 -18.73
CA GLN A 110 8.98 15.04 -19.00
C GLN A 110 9.00 13.52 -19.13
N ILE A 111 9.97 12.97 -19.85
CA ILE A 111 10.12 11.51 -20.01
C ILE A 111 10.32 10.84 -18.64
N HIS A 112 11.18 11.41 -17.78
CA HIS A 112 11.38 10.89 -16.43
C HIS A 112 10.11 10.96 -15.57
N PHE A 113 9.38 12.07 -15.65
CA PHE A 113 8.09 12.23 -14.98
C PHE A 113 7.10 11.13 -15.40
N PHE A 114 6.93 10.91 -16.71
CA PHE A 114 6.01 9.88 -17.22
C PHE A 114 6.47 8.45 -16.87
N LYS A 115 7.78 8.18 -16.83
CA LYS A 115 8.30 6.90 -16.31
C LYS A 115 7.88 6.69 -14.86
N ASN A 116 8.04 7.70 -14.02
CA ASN A 116 7.63 7.62 -12.62
C ASN A 116 6.11 7.46 -12.47
N LEU A 117 5.31 8.12 -13.33
CA LEU A 117 3.87 7.94 -13.35
C LEU A 117 3.47 6.50 -13.75
N GLY A 118 4.14 5.92 -14.74
CA GLY A 118 3.96 4.51 -15.11
C GLY A 118 4.32 3.55 -13.97
N LEU A 119 5.41 3.80 -13.27
CA LEU A 119 5.80 3.04 -12.08
C LEU A 119 4.75 3.15 -10.96
N LEU A 120 4.24 4.36 -10.71
CA LEU A 120 3.17 4.59 -9.74
C LEU A 120 1.92 3.79 -10.09
N GLY A 121 1.52 3.77 -11.36
CA GLY A 121 0.40 2.94 -11.84
C GLY A 121 0.63 1.45 -11.56
N GLY A 122 1.84 0.93 -11.83
CA GLY A 122 2.21 -0.44 -11.51
C GLY A 122 2.17 -0.75 -10.01
N LEU A 123 2.60 0.19 -9.16
CA LEU A 123 2.56 0.06 -7.71
C LEU A 123 1.12 0.07 -7.18
N ILE A 124 0.25 0.94 -7.69
CA ILE A 124 -1.17 0.97 -7.32
C ILE A 124 -1.82 -0.37 -7.64
N LEU A 125 -1.56 -0.91 -8.84
CA LEU A 125 -2.08 -2.21 -9.24
C LEU A 125 -1.59 -3.34 -8.30
N ALA A 126 -0.31 -3.31 -7.93
CA ALA A 126 0.26 -4.25 -6.97
C ALA A 126 -0.29 -4.08 -5.54
N ALA A 127 -0.70 -2.86 -5.14
CA ALA A 127 -1.29 -2.58 -3.83
C ALA A 127 -2.72 -3.11 -3.68
N VAL A 128 -3.49 -3.14 -4.77
CA VAL A 128 -4.88 -3.66 -4.79
C VAL A 128 -4.96 -5.14 -5.15
N ASP A 129 -3.88 -5.72 -5.65
CA ASP A 129 -3.82 -7.13 -6.03
C ASP A 129 -3.97 -8.07 -4.81
N THR A 130 -5.06 -8.82 -4.78
CA THR A 130 -5.40 -9.77 -3.71
C THR A 130 -4.90 -11.19 -3.97
N GLU A 131 -4.22 -11.44 -5.10
CA GLU A 131 -3.69 -12.75 -5.49
C GLU A 131 -4.75 -13.88 -5.56
N GLY A 132 -6.03 -13.53 -5.70
CA GLY A 132 -7.14 -14.48 -5.63
C GLY A 132 -7.53 -14.88 -4.20
N LYS A 133 -6.88 -14.33 -3.17
CA LYS A 133 -7.30 -14.48 -1.78
C LYS A 133 -8.40 -13.46 -1.48
N PRO A 134 -9.43 -13.81 -0.69
CA PRO A 134 -10.43 -12.84 -0.27
C PRO A 134 -9.77 -11.69 0.51
N SER A 135 -10.19 -10.46 0.22
CA SER A 135 -9.67 -9.27 0.90
C SER A 135 -9.95 -9.30 2.40
N VAL A 136 -9.16 -8.56 3.19
CA VAL A 136 -9.36 -8.48 4.65
C VAL A 136 -10.78 -8.02 4.99
N GLY A 137 -11.31 -7.02 4.26
CA GLY A 137 -12.68 -6.55 4.44
C GLY A 137 -13.74 -7.59 4.06
N TRP A 138 -13.47 -8.43 3.06
CA TRP A 138 -14.35 -9.57 2.77
C TRP A 138 -14.36 -10.57 3.92
N ARG A 139 -13.19 -10.91 4.48
CA ARG A 139 -13.09 -11.85 5.61
C ARG A 139 -13.78 -11.31 6.86
N ALA A 140 -13.60 -10.02 7.15
CA ALA A 140 -14.27 -9.37 8.27
C ALA A 140 -15.80 -9.37 8.10
N ARG A 141 -16.31 -8.99 6.93
CA ARG A 141 -17.75 -9.04 6.64
C ARG A 141 -18.31 -10.45 6.72
N ARG A 142 -17.57 -11.45 6.22
CA ARG A 142 -17.98 -12.84 6.30
C ARG A 142 -18.04 -13.35 7.74
N ALA A 143 -17.05 -13.03 8.57
CA ALA A 143 -17.09 -13.38 9.99
C ALA A 143 -18.31 -12.78 10.71
N VAL A 144 -18.69 -11.54 10.39
CA VAL A 144 -19.90 -10.91 10.93
C VAL A 144 -21.17 -11.61 10.42
N HIS A 145 -21.22 -11.95 9.13
CA HIS A 145 -22.35 -12.67 8.53
C HIS A 145 -22.53 -14.04 9.18
N ASP A 146 -21.46 -14.83 9.26
CA ASP A 146 -21.46 -16.18 9.85
C ASP A 146 -21.90 -16.13 11.33
N PHE A 147 -21.48 -15.11 12.09
CA PHE A 147 -21.94 -14.89 13.46
C PHE A 147 -23.43 -14.51 13.53
N SER A 148 -23.88 -13.63 12.63
CA SER A 148 -25.29 -13.23 12.59
C SER A 148 -26.21 -14.39 12.24
N ASP A 149 -25.80 -15.26 11.31
CA ASP A 149 -26.54 -16.47 10.93
C ASP A 149 -26.60 -17.45 12.10
N ALA A 150 -25.48 -17.71 12.77
CA ALA A 150 -25.44 -18.59 13.95
C ALA A 150 -26.39 -18.11 15.06
N THR A 151 -26.44 -16.79 15.30
CA THR A 151 -27.34 -16.18 16.29
C THR A 151 -28.80 -16.32 15.86
N ARG A 152 -29.09 -16.14 14.57
CA ARG A 152 -30.45 -16.27 14.02
C ARG A 152 -30.98 -17.70 14.11
N THR A 153 -30.14 -18.68 13.81
CA THR A 153 -30.47 -20.10 13.94
C THR A 153 -30.73 -20.47 15.40
N ALA A 154 -29.84 -20.08 16.32
CA ALA A 154 -30.02 -20.37 17.74
C ALA A 154 -31.31 -19.74 18.32
N ALA A 155 -31.64 -18.51 17.91
CA ALA A 155 -32.89 -17.86 18.30
C ALA A 155 -34.13 -18.58 17.73
N GLY A 156 -34.05 -19.07 16.49
CA GLY A 156 -35.08 -19.87 15.84
C GLY A 156 -35.34 -21.18 16.59
N ASP A 157 -34.28 -21.93 16.90
CA ASP A 157 -34.36 -23.20 17.62
C ASP A 157 -34.95 -23.02 19.02
N ALA A 158 -34.56 -21.96 19.74
CA ALA A 158 -35.11 -21.63 21.05
C ALA A 158 -36.61 -21.28 20.99
N ALA A 159 -37.02 -20.50 19.99
CA ALA A 159 -38.43 -20.15 19.77
C ALA A 159 -39.27 -21.38 19.37
N GLU A 160 -38.70 -22.32 18.62
CA GLU A 160 -39.35 -23.56 18.25
C GLU A 160 -39.49 -24.52 19.44
N ALA A 161 -38.44 -24.67 20.25
CA ALA A 161 -38.48 -25.45 21.49
C ALA A 161 -39.56 -24.91 22.45
N THR A 162 -39.65 -23.58 22.58
CA THR A 162 -40.68 -22.92 23.41
C THR A 162 -42.09 -23.21 22.89
N ARG A 163 -42.31 -23.12 21.57
CA ARG A 163 -43.61 -23.44 20.96
C ARG A 163 -43.99 -24.90 21.16
N ARG A 164 -43.06 -25.84 20.96
CA ARG A 164 -43.31 -27.28 21.19
C ARG A 164 -43.65 -27.56 22.65
N GLY A 165 -42.93 -26.94 23.59
CA GLY A 165 -43.24 -27.03 25.02
C GLY A 165 -44.64 -26.50 25.35
N ALA A 166 -45.02 -25.35 24.78
CA ALA A 166 -46.37 -24.79 24.97
C ALA A 166 -47.48 -25.69 24.40
N HIS A 167 -47.26 -26.32 23.24
CA HIS A 167 -48.20 -27.29 22.68
C HIS A 167 -48.32 -28.56 23.55
N ALA A 168 -47.20 -29.12 24.03
CA ALA A 168 -47.22 -30.30 24.89
C ALA A 168 -47.95 -30.04 26.23
N VAL A 169 -47.78 -28.86 26.83
CA VAL A 169 -48.51 -28.47 28.04
C VAL A 169 -50.02 -28.34 27.76
N ARG A 170 -50.38 -27.84 26.58
CA ARG A 170 -51.79 -27.72 26.17
C ARG A 170 -52.46 -29.08 25.97
N ASP A 171 -51.72 -30.07 25.47
CA ASP A 171 -52.25 -31.41 25.20
C ASP A 171 -52.30 -32.32 26.44
N VAL A 172 -51.57 -31.96 27.51
CA VAL A 172 -51.52 -32.73 28.77
C VAL A 172 -52.49 -32.21 29.84
N ALA A 173 -53.03 -30.99 29.71
CA ALA A 173 -54.05 -30.47 30.63
C ALA A 173 -55.41 -31.18 30.38
N PRO A 174 -55.89 -32.06 31.29
CA PRO A 174 -57.23 -32.60 31.19
C PRO A 174 -58.23 -31.54 31.68
N PHE A 175 -59.44 -31.58 31.12
CA PHE A 175 -60.61 -30.92 31.71
C PHE A 175 -60.89 -31.47 33.11
#